data_AF-A0A955P1S8-F1
#
_entry.id   AF-A0A955P1S8-F1
#
_cell.length_a   1.000
_cell.length_b   1.000
_cell.length_c   1.000
_cell.angle_alpha   90.00
_cell.angle_beta   90.00
_cell.angle_gamma   90.00
#
_symmetry.space_group_name_H-M   'P 1'
#
loop_
_entity.id
_entity.type
_entity.pdbx_description
1 polymer ?
#
loop_
_entity_poly.entity_id
_entity_poly.type
_entity_poly.pdbx_seq_one_letter_code
_entity_poly.pdbx_strand_id
1 'polypeptide(L)'
;MRFFLPTLFLIGISTTATAADWRNIHNGSEIPTESYADQPYVVKTDDGAWLCVVTTGSGHEGQSGQHVVSMRSVDLGKTWSEPVAIEPATGPEASYAVLLKAPSGRIYVFYNHNTDNLREARADNPPYKDG
;
A
#
# COMPACT_ATOMS: atom_id res chain seq x y z
N MET A 1 -57.38 -21.99 36.60
CA MET A 1 -56.52 -20.82 36.92
C MET A 1 -55.35 -20.84 35.94
N ARG A 2 -55.30 -19.92 34.97
CA ARG A 2 -54.26 -19.88 33.92
C ARG A 2 -53.29 -18.73 34.25
N PHE A 3 -52.01 -19.04 34.41
CA PHE A 3 -50.95 -18.06 34.62
C PHE A 3 -50.47 -17.54 33.26
N PHE A 4 -50.48 -16.22 33.07
CA PHE A 4 -49.82 -15.53 31.96
C PHE A 4 -48.49 -14.99 32.47
N LEU A 5 -47.37 -15.33 31.81
CA LEU A 5 -46.09 -14.64 32.02
C LEU A 5 -46.06 -13.35 31.18
N PRO A 6 -45.58 -12.21 31.73
CA PRO A 6 -45.42 -10.99 30.96
C PRO A 6 -44.15 -11.09 30.10
N THR A 7 -44.31 -10.92 28.79
CA THR A 7 -43.19 -10.75 27.86
C THR A 7 -42.57 -9.37 28.09
N LEU A 8 -41.39 -9.32 28.69
CA LEU A 8 -40.63 -8.10 28.89
C LEU A 8 -39.94 -7.73 27.57
N PHE A 9 -40.42 -6.69 26.88
CA PHE A 9 -39.71 -6.08 25.75
C PHE A 9 -38.57 -5.23 26.30
N LEU A 10 -37.33 -5.72 26.20
CA LEU A 10 -36.15 -4.87 26.35
C LEU A 10 -36.04 -3.98 25.09
N ILE A 11 -36.35 -2.70 25.24
CA ILE A 11 -35.97 -1.69 24.26
C ILE A 11 -34.47 -1.45 24.47
N GLY A 12 -33.65 -2.14 23.69
CA GLY A 12 -32.21 -1.87 23.63
C GLY A 12 -32.00 -0.50 23.00
N ILE A 13 -31.49 0.45 23.78
CA ILE A 13 -30.97 1.71 23.25
C ILE A 13 -29.72 1.35 22.44
N SER A 14 -29.86 1.30 21.12
CA SER A 14 -28.72 1.13 20.22
C SER A 14 -28.00 2.46 20.15
N THR A 15 -26.95 2.63 20.96
CA THR A 15 -26.02 3.73 20.82
C THR A 15 -25.21 3.48 19.54
N THR A 16 -25.61 4.10 18.43
CA THR A 16 -24.74 4.18 17.26
C THR A 16 -23.54 5.03 17.65
N ALA A 17 -22.42 4.38 17.95
CA ALA A 17 -21.14 5.07 18.06
C ALA A 17 -20.93 5.85 16.76
N THR A 18 -20.66 7.15 16.86
CA THR A 18 -20.27 7.95 15.70
C THR A 18 -19.06 7.26 15.07
N ALA A 19 -19.21 6.82 13.82
CA ALA A 19 -18.10 6.22 13.10
C ALA A 19 -16.92 7.19 13.12
N ALA A 20 -15.72 6.67 13.42
CA ALA A 20 -14.51 7.49 13.43
C ALA A 20 -14.36 8.22 12.10
N ASP A 21 -13.92 9.49 12.11
CA ASP A 21 -13.74 10.26 10.89
C ASP A 21 -12.65 9.60 10.04
N TRP A 22 -13.06 9.01 8.92
CA TRP A 22 -12.17 8.28 8.00
C TRP A 22 -11.17 9.20 7.28
N ARG A 23 -11.40 10.51 7.30
CA ARG A 23 -10.46 11.51 6.77
C ARG A 23 -9.34 11.83 7.77
N ASN A 24 -9.51 11.47 9.04
CA ASN A 24 -8.46 11.60 10.05
C ASN A 24 -7.50 10.41 9.94
N ILE A 25 -6.28 10.68 9.47
CA ILE A 25 -5.26 9.65 9.21
C ILE A 25 -4.83 8.91 10.48
N HIS A 26 -4.99 9.49 11.67
CA HIS A 26 -4.72 8.79 12.94
C HIS A 26 -5.64 7.59 13.18
N ASN A 27 -6.79 7.54 12.49
CA ASN A 27 -7.71 6.41 12.52
C ASN A 27 -7.49 5.43 11.34
N GLY A 28 -6.48 5.69 10.50
CA GLY A 28 -6.16 4.88 9.33
C GLY A 28 -5.52 3.53 9.69
N SER A 29 -5.47 2.63 8.71
CA SER A 29 -4.70 1.40 8.79
C SER A 29 -3.39 1.56 8.03
N GLU A 30 -2.29 1.21 8.67
CA GLU A 30 -0.97 1.31 8.07
C GLU A 30 -0.75 0.22 7.02
N ILE A 31 -0.14 0.60 5.90
CA ILE A 31 0.32 -0.33 4.87
C ILE A 31 1.72 -0.76 5.31
N PRO A 32 1.98 -2.06 5.54
CA PRO A 32 3.27 -2.48 6.07
C PRO A 32 4.37 -2.25 5.03
N THR A 33 5.43 -1.60 5.46
CA THR A 33 6.66 -1.38 4.72
C THR A 33 7.85 -1.67 5.62
N GLU A 34 9.06 -1.63 5.07
CA GLU A 34 10.27 -1.54 5.89
C GLU A 34 10.40 -0.12 6.50
N SER A 35 11.60 0.45 6.53
CA SER A 35 11.82 1.79 7.08
C SER A 35 11.36 2.89 6.13
N TYR A 36 11.64 2.75 4.84
CA TYR A 36 11.24 3.67 3.79
C TYR A 36 9.96 3.19 3.10
N ALA A 37 9.10 4.14 2.75
CA ALA A 37 7.87 3.90 2.00
C ALA A 37 7.67 5.05 1.01
N ASP A 38 7.52 4.72 -0.26
CA ASP A 38 7.15 5.71 -1.28
C ASP A 38 6.19 5.14 -2.31
N GLN A 39 5.27 6.00 -2.75
CA GLN A 39 4.31 5.78 -3.83
C GLN A 39 3.54 4.45 -3.75
N PRO A 40 2.76 4.19 -2.68
CA PRO A 40 1.87 3.05 -2.65
C PRO A 40 0.75 3.22 -3.69
N TYR A 41 0.59 2.24 -4.58
CA TYR A 41 -0.51 2.16 -5.54
C TYR A 41 -1.38 0.94 -5.26
N VAL A 42 -2.69 1.16 -5.21
CA VAL A 42 -3.67 0.09 -4.96
C VAL A 42 -4.61 -0.07 -6.14
N VAL A 43 -4.80 -1.31 -6.59
CA VAL A 43 -5.84 -1.68 -7.55
C VAL A 43 -6.73 -2.78 -6.98
N LYS A 44 -8.01 -2.77 -7.35
CA LYS A 44 -8.95 -3.86 -7.04
C LYS A 44 -8.85 -4.96 -8.08
N THR A 45 -8.45 -6.15 -7.65
CA THR A 45 -8.35 -7.37 -8.46
C THR A 45 -9.75 -7.96 -8.75
N ASP A 46 -9.85 -8.93 -9.66
CA ASP A 46 -11.15 -9.53 -10.04
C ASP A 46 -11.78 -10.38 -8.95
N ASP A 47 -10.98 -10.93 -8.03
CA ASP A 47 -11.49 -11.64 -6.85
C ASP A 47 -11.99 -10.68 -5.75
N GLY A 48 -11.90 -9.37 -5.98
CA GLY A 48 -12.35 -8.34 -5.06
C GLY A 48 -11.27 -7.85 -4.09
N ALA A 49 -10.12 -8.52 -4.00
CA ALA A 49 -9.02 -8.10 -3.16
C ALA A 49 -8.32 -6.85 -3.67
N TRP A 50 -7.64 -6.17 -2.77
CA TRP A 50 -6.75 -5.05 -3.09
C TRP A 50 -5.34 -5.59 -3.27
N LEU A 51 -4.71 -5.27 -4.39
CA LEU A 51 -3.27 -5.45 -4.60
C LEU A 51 -2.62 -4.08 -4.41
N CYS A 52 -1.69 -3.98 -3.48
CA CYS A 52 -0.83 -2.82 -3.27
C CYS A 52 0.55 -3.11 -3.83
N VAL A 53 1.16 -2.13 -4.49
CA VAL A 53 2.59 -2.11 -4.81
C VAL A 53 3.18 -0.84 -4.26
N VAL A 54 4.35 -0.95 -3.62
CA VAL A 54 5.02 0.16 -2.92
C VAL A 54 6.53 0.03 -3.07
N THR A 55 7.22 1.18 -3.11
CA THR A 55 8.69 1.23 -3.01
C THR A 55 9.07 1.21 -1.53
N THR A 56 9.98 0.34 -1.13
CA THR A 56 10.40 0.22 0.27
C THR A 56 11.90 -0.08 0.39
N GLY A 57 12.42 -0.02 1.61
CA GLY A 57 13.79 -0.38 1.93
C GLY A 57 14.13 -0.13 3.39
N SER A 58 15.18 -0.78 3.88
CA SER A 58 15.64 -0.66 5.28
C SER A 58 16.28 0.69 5.60
N GLY A 59 16.70 1.43 4.57
CA GLY A 59 17.32 2.74 4.68
C GLY A 59 16.33 3.90 4.54
N HIS A 60 16.86 5.04 4.09
CA HIS A 60 16.08 6.21 3.68
C HIS A 60 16.09 6.37 2.15
N GLU A 61 15.31 7.33 1.64
CA GLU A 61 15.18 7.59 0.20
C GLU A 61 16.53 7.63 -0.52
N GLY A 62 16.63 6.87 -1.61
CA GLY A 62 17.82 6.84 -2.48
C GLY A 62 18.99 5.99 -1.97
N GLN A 63 18.83 5.28 -0.85
CA GLN A 63 19.84 4.32 -0.41
C GLN A 63 19.74 2.98 -1.14
N SER A 64 20.86 2.28 -1.18
CA SER A 64 20.92 0.88 -1.60
C SER A 64 19.99 0.01 -0.76
N GLY A 65 19.37 -0.98 -1.39
CA GLY A 65 18.33 -1.80 -0.77
C GLY A 65 16.91 -1.35 -1.07
N GLN A 66 16.73 -0.18 -1.71
CA GLN A 66 15.44 0.28 -2.17
C GLN A 66 14.91 -0.62 -3.29
N HIS A 67 13.72 -1.20 -3.10
CA HIS A 67 13.12 -2.14 -4.03
C HIS A 67 11.59 -2.04 -4.02
N VAL A 68 10.96 -2.72 -4.97
CA VAL A 68 9.51 -2.73 -5.13
C VAL A 68 8.93 -4.04 -4.60
N VAL A 69 7.93 -3.94 -3.74
CA VAL A 69 7.19 -5.09 -3.21
C VAL A 69 5.71 -5.00 -3.55
N SER A 70 5.05 -6.16 -3.57
CA SER A 70 3.61 -6.30 -3.72
C SER A 70 2.99 -6.98 -2.51
N MET A 71 1.77 -6.57 -2.16
CA MET A 71 1.02 -7.09 -1.02
C MET A 71 -0.46 -7.14 -1.35
N ARG A 72 -1.19 -8.05 -0.70
CA ARG A 72 -2.58 -8.31 -1.01
C ARG A 72 -3.45 -8.22 0.24
N SER A 73 -4.60 -7.54 0.14
CA SER A 73 -5.59 -7.45 1.21
C SER A 73 -6.95 -7.94 0.73
N VAL A 74 -7.61 -8.78 1.53
CA VAL A 74 -8.97 -9.28 1.26
C VAL A 74 -10.03 -8.59 2.13
N ASP A 75 -9.62 -7.62 2.95
CA ASP A 75 -10.46 -6.98 3.97
C ASP A 75 -10.42 -5.44 3.89
N LEU A 76 -10.20 -4.91 2.69
CA LEU A 76 -10.17 -3.47 2.36
C LEU A 76 -9.01 -2.72 3.04
N GLY A 77 -7.83 -3.35 3.10
CA GLY A 77 -6.60 -2.74 3.58
C GLY A 77 -6.42 -2.77 5.10
N LYS A 78 -7.27 -3.52 5.84
CA LYS A 78 -7.11 -3.67 7.29
C LYS A 78 -5.96 -4.61 7.64
N THR A 79 -5.81 -5.68 6.87
CA THR A 79 -4.68 -6.60 6.94
C THR A 79 -4.12 -6.85 5.54
N TRP A 80 -2.83 -7.15 5.49
CA TRP A 80 -2.07 -7.39 4.26
C TRP A 80 -1.35 -8.74 4.37
N SER A 81 -1.20 -9.44 3.24
CA SER A 81 -0.32 -10.59 3.12
C SER A 81 1.14 -10.20 3.36
N GLU A 82 2.00 -11.19 3.61
CA GLU A 82 3.44 -10.99 3.56
C GLU A 82 3.87 -10.33 2.24
N PRO A 83 4.82 -9.36 2.28
CA PRO A 83 5.35 -8.73 1.08
C PRO A 83 6.02 -9.73 0.14
N VAL A 84 5.71 -9.60 -1.15
CA VAL A 84 6.36 -10.34 -2.22
C VAL A 84 7.18 -9.37 -3.05
N ALA A 85 8.50 -9.56 -3.06
CA ALA A 85 9.43 -8.79 -3.86
C ALA A 85 9.09 -8.91 -5.36
N ILE A 86 8.90 -7.78 -6.02
CA ILE A 86 8.92 -7.68 -7.48
C ILE A 86 10.37 -7.61 -7.95
N GLU A 87 11.19 -6.85 -7.23
CA GLU A 87 12.65 -6.86 -7.33
C GLU A 87 13.26 -7.15 -5.96
N PRO A 88 14.37 -7.90 -5.89
CA PRO A 88 15.02 -8.20 -4.63
C PRO A 88 15.73 -6.97 -4.05
N ALA A 89 15.72 -6.82 -2.72
CA ALA A 89 16.46 -5.76 -2.02
C ALA A 89 17.98 -5.81 -2.27
N THR A 90 18.53 -6.98 -2.64
CA THR A 90 19.95 -7.14 -2.94
C THR A 90 20.32 -6.79 -4.39
N GLY A 91 19.32 -6.47 -5.23
CA GLY A 91 19.50 -6.08 -6.62
C GLY A 91 19.77 -4.58 -6.81
N PRO A 92 19.82 -4.11 -8.07
CA PRO A 92 19.79 -2.69 -8.38
C PRO A 92 18.52 -2.04 -7.86
N GLU A 93 18.58 -0.74 -7.56
CA GLU A 93 17.42 -0.05 -6.97
C GLU A 93 16.24 -0.02 -7.95
N ALA A 94 15.04 -0.27 -7.42
CA ALA A 94 13.79 -0.23 -8.16
C ALA A 94 12.79 0.68 -7.44
N SER A 95 12.08 1.55 -8.17
CA SER A 95 11.24 2.59 -7.56
C SER A 95 10.14 3.09 -8.46
N TYR A 96 9.24 3.87 -7.88
CA TYR A 96 8.21 4.63 -8.58
C TYR A 96 7.24 3.76 -9.36
N ALA A 97 6.78 2.70 -8.70
CA ALA A 97 5.91 1.72 -9.29
C ALA A 97 4.49 2.25 -9.49
N VAL A 98 3.91 1.96 -10.66
CA VAL A 98 2.50 2.19 -10.97
C VAL A 98 1.85 0.92 -11.50
N LEU A 99 0.52 0.82 -11.35
CA LEU A 99 -0.24 -0.38 -11.69
C LEU A 99 -1.21 -0.13 -12.86
N LEU A 100 -1.26 -1.08 -13.79
CA LEU A 100 -2.31 -1.17 -14.80
C LEU A 100 -2.99 -2.53 -14.71
N LYS A 101 -4.28 -2.53 -14.38
CA LYS A 101 -5.13 -3.72 -14.53
C LYS A 101 -5.73 -3.75 -15.94
N ALA A 102 -5.37 -4.75 -16.72
CA ALA A 102 -5.95 -4.97 -18.05
C ALA A 102 -7.37 -5.54 -17.96
N PRO A 103 -8.20 -5.41 -19.02
CA PRO A 103 -9.55 -5.99 -19.04
C PRO A 103 -9.60 -7.50 -18.81
N SER A 104 -8.50 -8.23 -19.06
CA SER A 104 -8.39 -9.67 -18.79
C SER A 104 -8.16 -10.02 -17.32
N GLY A 105 -8.01 -9.02 -16.44
CA GLY A 105 -7.67 -9.22 -15.03
C GLY A 105 -6.17 -9.25 -14.74
N ARG A 106 -5.31 -9.39 -15.76
CA ARG A 106 -3.86 -9.31 -15.59
C ARG A 106 -3.44 -7.92 -15.12
N ILE A 107 -2.58 -7.87 -14.11
CA ILE A 107 -2.01 -6.63 -13.61
C ILE A 107 -0.56 -6.52 -14.07
N TYR A 108 -0.21 -5.35 -14.62
CA TYR A 108 1.13 -4.96 -14.99
C TYR A 108 1.66 -3.95 -13.98
N VAL A 109 2.92 -4.12 -13.60
CA VAL A 109 3.65 -3.17 -12.76
C VAL A 109 4.69 -2.50 -13.64
N PHE A 110 4.67 -1.18 -13.68
CA PHE A 110 5.68 -0.37 -14.37
C PHE A 110 6.45 0.40 -13.31
N TYR A 111 7.78 0.38 -13.38
CA TYR A 111 8.64 0.99 -12.38
C TYR A 111 9.97 1.39 -13.03
N ASN A 112 10.70 2.28 -12.37
CA ASN A 112 12.06 2.61 -12.74
C ASN A 112 12.99 1.57 -12.11
N HIS A 113 13.81 0.92 -12.93
CA HIS A 113 14.85 0.01 -12.48
C HIS A 113 16.21 0.59 -12.84
N ASN A 114 17.11 0.67 -11.87
CA ASN A 114 18.45 1.20 -12.06
C ASN A 114 19.40 0.18 -12.67
N THR A 115 19.03 -0.38 -13.82
CA THR A 115 19.75 -1.49 -14.49
C THR A 115 21.24 -1.21 -14.67
N ASP A 116 21.55 0.01 -15.12
CA ASP A 116 22.92 0.42 -15.44
C ASP A 116 23.67 0.97 -14.22
N ASN A 117 23.06 0.91 -13.03
CA ASN A 117 23.63 1.40 -11.78
C ASN A 117 24.06 2.87 -11.89
N LEU A 118 23.21 3.70 -12.51
CA LEU A 118 23.47 5.13 -12.72
C LEU A 118 23.46 5.85 -11.36
N ARG A 119 24.56 6.55 -11.05
CA ARG A 119 24.74 7.29 -9.79
C ARG A 119 24.85 8.80 -9.96
N GLU A 120 25.03 9.24 -11.19
CA GLU A 120 25.13 10.65 -11.58
C GLU A 120 24.41 10.84 -12.91
N ALA A 121 23.80 12.00 -13.10
CA ALA A 121 23.20 12.42 -14.36
C ALA A 121 23.75 13.80 -14.69
N ARG A 122 23.93 14.08 -15.98
CA ARG A 122 24.35 15.42 -16.43
C ARG A 122 23.29 16.43 -16.00
N ALA A 123 23.71 17.47 -15.29
CA ALA A 123 22.83 18.54 -14.87
C ALA A 123 22.89 19.74 -15.84
N ASP A 124 22.07 20.74 -15.59
CA ASP A 124 22.12 22.00 -16.34
C ASP A 124 23.35 22.82 -15.95
N ASN A 125 23.98 23.41 -16.96
CA ASN A 125 25.03 24.41 -16.79
C ASN A 125 24.52 25.77 -17.30
N PRO A 126 24.19 26.74 -16.41
CA PRO A 126 24.30 26.74 -14.93
C PRO A 126 23.10 26.08 -14.21
N PRO A 127 23.20 25.70 -12.91
CA PRO A 127 24.24 26.07 -11.92
C PRO A 127 25.41 25.09 -11.76
N TYR A 128 25.38 23.93 -12.43
CA TYR A 128 26.44 22.94 -12.31
C TYR A 128 27.47 23.13 -13.42
N LYS A 129 28.70 23.47 -13.04
CA LYS A 129 29.78 23.66 -14.00
C LYS A 129 30.06 22.33 -14.71
N ASP A 130 30.01 22.35 -16.04
CA ASP A 130 30.23 21.20 -16.94
C ASP A 130 29.06 20.18 -16.99
N GLY A 131 27.93 20.53 -16.36
CA GLY A 131 26.69 19.77 -16.36
C GLY A 131 26.69 18.68 -15.30
#